data_AF-A0A168K2A2-F1
#
_entry.id   AF-A0A168K2A2-F1
#
_cell.length_a   1.000
_cell.length_b   1.000
_cell.length_c   1.000
_cell.angle_alpha   90.00
_cell.angle_beta   90.00
_cell.angle_gamma   90.00
#
_symmetry.space_group_name_H-M   'P 1'
#
loop_
_entity.id
_entity.type
_entity.pdbx_description
1 polymer ?
#
loop_
_entity_poly.entity_id
_entity_poly.type
_entity_poly.pdbx_seq_one_letter_code
_entity_poly.pdbx_strand_id
1 'polypeptide(L)'
;MTRLLKRKRKYETLLVGLFVSLAYFFYAVFIDPSKVFMFHLLNTITLLSVAGGLVFFYRSGMYSEKIVFAQKFVPHCNIALSSFNLQFNTEQGGGLSFLTKIPKQFQDGFESYRKQYHARKKARQAKLKKSSPAQ
;
A
#
# COMPACT_ATOMS: atom_id res chain seq x y z
N MET A 1 3.75 -7.40 5.71
CA MET A 1 4.05 -6.01 5.27
C MET A 1 4.62 -5.88 3.84
N THR A 2 5.12 -6.94 3.22
CA THR A 2 5.72 -6.90 1.87
C THR A 2 4.76 -6.50 0.74
N ARG A 3 3.45 -6.72 0.89
CA ARG A 3 2.45 -6.37 -0.14
C ARG A 3 2.26 -4.86 -0.31
N LEU A 4 2.28 -4.09 0.78
CA LEU A 4 2.09 -2.63 0.75
C LEU A 4 3.33 -1.91 0.21
N LEU A 5 4.53 -2.36 0.60
CA LEU A 5 5.79 -1.87 0.06
C LEU A 5 5.96 -2.18 -1.42
N LYS A 6 5.55 -3.38 -1.88
CA LYS A 6 5.51 -3.72 -3.31
C LYS A 6 4.59 -2.78 -4.09
N ARG A 7 3.45 -2.41 -3.50
CA ARG A 7 2.51 -1.47 -4.13
C ARG A 7 3.09 -0.05 -4.20
N LYS A 8 3.80 0.40 -3.14
CA LYS A 8 4.55 1.67 -3.12
C LYS A 8 5.59 1.72 -4.24
N ARG A 9 6.43 0.68 -4.35
CA ARG A 9 7.49 0.62 -5.37
C ARG A 9 6.93 0.72 -6.79
N LYS A 10 5.80 0.05 -7.06
CA LYS A 10 5.12 0.14 -8.37
C LYS A 10 4.72 1.57 -8.71
N TYR A 11 4.13 2.32 -7.76
CA TYR A 11 3.74 3.70 -8.00
C TYR A 11 4.96 4.63 -8.12
N GLU A 12 5.99 4.46 -7.29
CA GLU A 12 7.26 5.20 -7.44
C GLU A 12 7.89 4.98 -8.82
N THR A 13 7.90 3.74 -9.33
CA THR A 13 8.39 3.45 -10.69
C THR A 13 7.51 4.09 -11.77
N LEU A 14 6.19 4.13 -11.60
CA LEU A 14 5.28 4.83 -12.52
C LEU A 14 5.52 6.35 -12.50
N LEU A 15 5.78 6.95 -11.33
CA LEU A 15 6.11 8.38 -11.22
C LEU A 15 7.40 8.71 -12.00
N VAL A 16 8.45 7.94 -11.75
CA VAL A 16 9.76 8.14 -12.38
C VAL A 16 9.64 7.95 -13.88
N GLY A 17 8.89 6.93 -14.33
CA GLY A 17 8.58 6.72 -15.75
C GLY A 17 7.85 7.90 -16.38
N LEU A 18 6.86 8.48 -15.69
CA LEU A 18 6.15 9.69 -16.15
C LEU A 18 7.09 10.90 -16.27
N PHE A 19 8.00 11.11 -15.30
CA PHE A 19 8.99 12.19 -15.37
C PHE A 19 9.98 12.02 -16.51
N VAL A 20 10.50 10.80 -16.73
CA VAL A 20 11.42 10.50 -17.83
C VAL A 20 10.71 10.70 -19.18
N SER A 21 9.47 10.23 -19.30
CA SER A 21 8.63 10.43 -20.49
C SER A 21 8.38 11.91 -20.76
N LEU A 22 8.06 12.70 -19.73
CA LEU A 22 7.89 14.15 -19.84
C LEU A 22 9.16 14.82 -20.39
N ALA A 23 10.33 14.51 -19.82
CA ALA A 23 11.60 15.07 -20.27
C ALA A 23 11.93 14.68 -21.72
N TYR A 24 11.64 13.42 -22.11
CA TYR A 24 11.83 12.95 -23.48
C TYR A 24 10.92 13.68 -24.48
N PHE A 25 9.62 13.79 -24.19
CA PHE A 25 8.69 14.50 -25.08
C PHE A 25 8.97 16.00 -25.12
N PHE A 26 9.45 16.58 -24.02
CA PHE A 26 9.91 17.95 -23.99
C PHE A 26 11.11 18.15 -24.93
N TYR A 27 12.11 17.27 -24.85
CA TYR A 27 13.26 17.27 -25.75
C TYR A 27 12.84 17.11 -27.22
N ALA A 28 11.97 16.14 -27.51
CA ALA A 28 11.50 15.84 -28.87
C ALA A 28 10.65 16.96 -29.50
N VAL A 29 10.03 17.83 -28.68
CA VAL A 29 9.28 19.00 -29.18
C VAL A 29 10.20 20.21 -29.38
N PHE A 30 11.15 20.45 -28.48
CA PHE A 30 11.98 21.67 -28.51
C PHE A 30 13.22 21.58 -29.39
N ILE A 31 13.86 20.41 -29.51
CA ILE A 31 15.17 20.27 -30.16
C ILE A 31 15.09 19.70 -31.59
N ASP A 32 14.13 18.80 -31.85
CA ASP A 32 13.88 18.24 -33.19
C ASP A 32 12.44 18.54 -33.64
N PRO A 33 12.10 19.79 -34.01
CA PRO A 33 10.83 20.09 -34.64
C PRO A 33 10.77 19.40 -36.01
N SER A 34 10.16 18.21 -36.05
CA SER A 34 9.89 17.49 -37.30
C SER A 34 9.11 18.38 -38.25
N LYS A 35 9.59 18.50 -39.50
CA LYS A 35 9.02 19.37 -40.54
C LYS A 35 7.56 19.05 -40.90
N VAL A 36 7.06 17.88 -40.48
CA VAL A 36 5.68 17.47 -40.69
C VAL A 36 4.82 17.95 -39.52
N PHE A 37 4.00 19.00 -39.78
CA PHE A 37 3.12 19.64 -38.80
C PHE A 37 2.28 18.65 -37.96
N MET A 38 1.80 17.57 -38.58
CA MET A 38 0.98 16.57 -37.88
C MET A 38 1.76 15.84 -36.76
N PHE A 39 3.04 15.50 -36.99
CA PHE A 39 3.87 14.84 -35.97
C PHE A 39 4.23 15.81 -34.83
N HIS A 40 4.47 17.08 -35.14
CA HIS A 40 4.70 18.11 -34.13
C HIS A 40 3.45 18.34 -33.24
N LEU A 41 2.26 18.42 -33.86
CA LEU A 41 0.99 18.55 -33.13
C LEU A 41 0.74 17.36 -32.21
N LEU A 42 0.96 16.14 -32.71
CA LEU A 42 0.78 14.90 -31.94
C LEU A 42 1.72 14.85 -30.72
N ASN A 43 2.99 15.19 -30.89
CA ASN A 43 3.96 15.24 -29.78
C ASN A 43 3.59 16.33 -28.76
N THR A 44 3.08 17.48 -29.20
CA THR A 44 2.66 18.58 -28.32
C THR A 44 1.43 18.20 -27.48
N ILE A 45 0.42 17.56 -28.09
CA ILE A 45 -0.76 17.06 -27.38
C ILE A 45 -0.37 15.96 -26.38
N THR A 46 0.55 15.07 -26.77
CA THR A 46 1.06 14.01 -25.91
C THR A 46 1.81 14.58 -24.71
N LEU A 47 2.64 15.60 -24.92
CA LEU A 47 3.33 16.33 -23.84
C LEU A 47 2.35 16.98 -22.86
N LEU A 48 1.32 17.67 -23.36
CA LEU A 48 0.28 18.28 -22.54
C LEU A 48 -0.51 17.24 -21.74
N SER A 49 -0.81 16.08 -22.34
CA SER A 49 -1.49 14.98 -21.66
C SER A 49 -0.64 14.39 -20.53
N VAL A 50 0.66 14.17 -20.76
CA VAL A 50 1.60 13.67 -19.73
C VAL A 50 1.77 14.69 -18.60
N ALA A 51 1.92 15.98 -18.93
CA ALA A 51 2.00 17.06 -17.96
C ALA A 51 0.71 17.18 -17.11
N GLY A 52 -0.46 17.11 -17.75
CA GLY A 52 -1.76 17.11 -17.06
C GLY A 52 -1.93 15.88 -16.16
N GLY A 53 -1.50 14.70 -16.62
CA GLY A 53 -1.49 13.48 -15.83
C GLY A 53 -0.62 13.60 -14.57
N LEU A 54 0.54 14.26 -14.67
CA LEU A 54 1.43 14.51 -13.53
C LEU A 54 0.79 15.44 -12.49
N VAL A 55 0.17 16.53 -12.94
CA VAL A 55 -0.56 17.47 -12.06
C VAL A 55 -1.73 16.77 -11.37
N PHE A 56 -2.49 15.96 -12.10
CA PHE A 56 -3.57 15.16 -11.53
C PHE A 56 -3.04 14.17 -10.48
N PHE A 57 -1.93 13.49 -10.77
CA PHE A 57 -1.28 12.59 -9.81
C PHE A 57 -0.79 13.31 -8.56
N TYR A 58 -0.23 14.51 -8.71
CA TYR A 58 0.21 15.34 -7.58
C TYR A 58 -0.96 15.80 -6.72
N ARG A 59 -2.02 16.33 -7.36
CA ARG A 59 -3.22 16.81 -6.65
C ARG A 59 -4.05 15.68 -6.05
N SER A 60 -4.01 14.48 -6.63
CA SER A 60 -4.67 13.29 -6.09
C SER A 60 -4.12 12.89 -4.71
N GLY A 61 -2.98 13.44 -4.25
CA GLY A 61 -2.49 13.25 -2.88
C GLY A 61 -2.12 11.79 -2.55
N MET A 62 -2.08 10.93 -3.56
CA MET A 62 -2.04 9.48 -3.39
C MET A 62 -0.66 8.96 -2.95
N TYR A 63 0.37 9.82 -2.98
CA TYR A 63 1.78 9.42 -2.86
C TYR A 63 2.30 9.16 -1.45
N SER A 64 1.63 9.61 -0.39
CA SER A 64 2.24 9.53 0.94
C SER A 64 1.25 9.27 2.07
N GLU A 65 0.09 9.94 2.06
CA GLU A 65 -0.75 9.99 3.26
C GLU A 65 -1.25 8.62 3.71
N LYS A 66 -1.81 7.80 2.82
CA LYS A 66 -2.47 6.56 3.28
C LYS A 66 -1.49 5.44 3.64
N ILE A 67 -0.27 5.45 3.10
CA ILE A 67 0.71 4.37 3.33
C ILE A 67 1.62 4.72 4.52
N VAL A 68 2.09 5.96 4.61
CA VAL A 68 2.99 6.40 5.70
C VAL A 68 2.24 6.47 7.02
N PHE A 69 0.97 6.89 7.00
CA PHE A 69 0.15 6.96 8.20
C PHE A 69 -0.05 5.58 8.84
N ALA A 70 -0.35 4.55 8.04
CA ALA A 70 -0.44 3.16 8.49
C ALA A 70 0.83 2.67 9.19
N GLN A 71 2.01 3.08 8.70
CA GLN A 71 3.30 2.68 9.28
C GLN A 71 3.61 3.42 10.58
N LYS A 72 3.22 4.70 10.69
CA LYS A 72 3.38 5.48 11.93
C LYS A 72 2.49 4.98 13.06
N PHE A 73 1.32 4.40 12.76
CA PHE A 73 0.42 3.92 13.80
C PHE A 73 0.93 2.74 14.61
N VAL A 74 1.67 1.81 14.00
CA VAL A 74 2.15 0.62 14.69
C VAL A 74 3.00 0.94 15.93
N PRO A 75 4.03 1.82 15.86
CA PRO A 75 4.80 2.17 17.05
C PRO A 75 3.97 2.94 18.08
N HIS A 76 3.06 3.83 17.67
CA HIS A 76 2.16 4.53 18.60
C HIS A 76 1.25 3.56 19.37
N CYS A 77 0.70 2.55 18.70
CA CYS A 77 -0.07 1.49 19.35
C CYS A 77 0.80 0.64 20.29
N ASN A 78 2.04 0.34 19.89
CA ASN A 78 2.96 -0.44 20.71
C ASN A 78 3.36 0.26 22.01
N ILE A 79 3.45 1.60 22.02
CA ILE A 79 3.66 2.37 23.25
C ILE A 79 2.50 2.14 24.22
N ALA A 80 1.26 2.23 23.74
CA ALA A 80 0.08 1.99 24.59
C ALA A 80 -0.06 0.52 25.02
N LEU A 81 0.33 -0.44 24.16
CA LEU A 81 0.31 -1.86 24.47
C LEU A 81 1.43 -2.29 25.44
N SER A 82 2.52 -1.53 25.50
CA SER A 82 3.65 -1.83 26.37
C SER A 82 3.28 -1.85 27.86
N SER A 83 2.32 -1.02 28.29
CA SER A 83 1.81 -1.01 29.67
C SER A 83 1.12 -2.33 30.04
N PHE A 84 0.60 -3.05 29.05
CA PHE A 84 -0.04 -4.36 29.21
C PHE A 84 0.94 -5.53 28.97
N ASN A 85 2.24 -5.28 28.87
CA ASN A 85 3.22 -6.26 28.43
C ASN A 85 2.82 -6.92 27.09
N LEU A 86 2.29 -6.11 26.17
CA LEU A 86 1.87 -6.55 24.84
C LEU A 86 2.60 -5.74 23.77
N GLN A 87 2.79 -6.37 22.61
CA GLN A 87 3.32 -5.74 21.42
C GLN A 87 2.59 -6.28 20.20
N PHE A 88 2.23 -5.40 19.27
CA PHE A 88 1.73 -5.79 17.97
C PHE A 88 2.90 -6.12 17.04
N ASN A 89 3.07 -7.42 16.77
CA ASN A 89 4.10 -7.91 15.86
C ASN A 89 3.50 -8.09 14.45
N THR A 90 4.03 -7.31 13.51
CA THR A 90 3.60 -7.31 12.11
C THR A 90 4.35 -8.31 11.23
N GLU A 91 5.45 -8.87 11.72
CA GLU A 91 6.23 -9.91 11.05
C GLU A 91 5.58 -11.28 11.19
N GLN A 92 5.05 -11.59 12.39
CA GLN A 92 4.35 -12.84 12.69
C GLN A 92 2.86 -12.81 12.28
N GLY A 93 2.55 -12.19 11.14
CA GLY A 93 1.19 -12.18 10.59
C GLY A 93 0.23 -11.14 11.19
N GLY A 94 0.74 -10.11 11.89
CA GLY A 94 -0.08 -9.01 12.40
C GLY A 94 -0.87 -9.37 13.66
N GLY A 95 -0.19 -9.97 14.64
CA GLY A 95 -0.78 -10.43 15.88
C GLY A 95 -0.28 -9.69 17.12
N LEU A 96 -1.12 -9.66 18.15
CA LEU A 96 -0.66 -9.37 19.51
C LEU A 96 0.27 -10.49 19.98
N SER A 97 1.42 -10.08 20.49
CA SER A 97 2.45 -10.91 21.11
C SER A 97 2.73 -10.37 22.51
N PHE A 98 3.09 -11.24 23.44
CA PHE A 98 3.40 -10.87 24.81
C PHE A 98 4.87 -10.46 24.95
N LEU A 99 5.12 -9.43 25.74
CA LEU A 99 6.45 -9.07 26.23
C LEU A 99 6.85 -10.05 27.35
N THR A 100 8.14 -10.30 27.50
CA THR A 100 8.77 -11.42 28.24
C THR A 100 8.36 -11.63 29.70
N LYS A 101 7.56 -10.74 30.30
CA LYS A 101 7.14 -10.80 31.71
C LYS A 101 5.97 -11.73 32.01
N ILE A 102 5.43 -12.46 31.03
CA ILE A 102 4.20 -13.25 31.18
C ILE A 102 4.52 -14.75 31.33
N PRO A 103 3.92 -15.47 32.31
CA PRO A 103 4.15 -16.90 32.50
C PRO A 103 3.80 -17.74 31.26
N LYS A 104 4.62 -18.75 30.94
CA LYS A 104 4.44 -19.61 29.76
C LYS A 104 3.07 -20.29 29.71
N GLN A 105 2.56 -20.76 30.85
CA GLN A 105 1.23 -21.38 30.96
C GLN A 105 0.12 -20.48 30.41
N PHE A 106 0.20 -19.18 30.66
CA PHE A 106 -0.77 -18.22 30.14
C PHE A 106 -0.60 -18.00 28.64
N GLN A 107 0.64 -17.96 28.15
CA GLN A 107 0.93 -17.84 26.72
C GLN A 107 0.34 -19.03 25.96
N ASP A 108 0.55 -20.25 26.45
CA ASP A 108 0.04 -21.49 25.84
C ASP A 108 -1.49 -21.53 25.82
N GLY A 109 -2.12 -21.11 26.92
CA GLY A 109 -3.58 -20.99 27.01
C GLY A 109 -4.14 -19.96 26.03
N PHE A 110 -3.50 -18.80 25.92
CA PHE A 110 -3.89 -17.75 24.98
C PHE A 110 -3.74 -18.19 23.52
N GLU A 111 -2.64 -18.85 23.17
CA GLU A 111 -2.43 -19.40 21.82
C GLU A 111 -3.49 -20.44 21.46
N SER A 112 -3.82 -21.32 22.41
CA SER A 112 -4.85 -22.35 22.24
C SER A 112 -6.23 -21.72 22.00
N TYR A 113 -6.60 -20.72 22.81
CA TYR A 113 -7.82 -19.94 22.61
C TYR A 113 -7.85 -19.27 21.24
N ARG A 114 -6.74 -18.64 20.85
CA ARG A 114 -6.61 -17.90 19.59
C ARG A 114 -6.79 -18.81 18.37
N LYS A 115 -6.18 -20.00 18.39
CA LYS A 115 -6.36 -21.02 17.33
C LYS A 115 -7.83 -21.42 17.20
N GLN A 116 -8.50 -21.69 18.31
CA GLN A 116 -9.92 -22.05 18.33
C GLN A 116 -10.81 -20.91 17.82
N TYR A 117 -10.56 -19.67 18.26
CA TYR A 117 -11.31 -18.50 17.81
C TYR A 117 -11.19 -18.29 16.30
N HIS A 118 -9.97 -18.38 15.74
CA HIS A 118 -9.77 -18.24 14.30
C HIS A 118 -10.42 -19.37 13.50
N ALA A 119 -10.40 -20.60 14.00
CA ALA A 119 -11.11 -21.73 13.39
C ALA A 119 -12.63 -21.48 13.34
N ARG A 120 -13.22 -21.04 14.45
CA ARG A 120 -14.64 -20.68 14.54
C ARG A 120 -15.00 -19.53 13.59
N LYS A 121 -14.16 -18.50 13.51
CA LYS A 121 -14.35 -17.36 12.60
C LYS A 121 -14.33 -17.81 11.13
N LYS A 122 -13.37 -18.66 10.73
CA LYS A 122 -13.29 -19.23 9.37
C LYS A 122 -14.53 -20.06 9.04
N ALA A 123 -14.98 -20.91 9.96
CA ALA A 123 -16.19 -21.71 9.78
C ALA A 123 -17.44 -20.83 9.58
N ARG A 124 -17.59 -19.75 10.37
CA ARG A 124 -18.68 -18.77 10.20
C ARG A 124 -18.63 -18.09 8.83
N GLN A 125 -17.45 -17.65 8.39
CA GLN A 125 -17.28 -17.02 7.08
C GLN A 125 -17.56 -17.99 5.92
N ALA A 126 -17.15 -19.25 6.04
CA ALA A 126 -17.46 -20.28 5.04
C ALA A 126 -18.97 -20.55 4.94
N LYS A 127 -19.67 -20.58 6.09
CA LYS A 127 -21.14 -20.68 6.11
C LYS A 127 -21.79 -19.47 5.45
N LEU A 128 -21.34 -18.25 5.78
CA LEU A 128 -21.87 -17.01 5.20
C LEU A 128 -21.67 -16.94 3.68
N LYS A 129 -20.48 -17.34 3.20
CA LYS A 129 -20.17 -17.38 1.77
C LYS A 129 -20.98 -18.44 1.03
N LYS A 130 -21.29 -19.56 1.70
CA LYS A 130 -22.16 -20.61 1.14
C LYS A 130 -23.64 -20.19 1.12
N SER A 131 -24.06 -19.32 2.04
CA SER A 131 -25.44 -18.80 2.11
C SER A 131 -25.69 -17.55 1.26
N SER A 132 -24.66 -16.89 0.74
CA SER A 132 -24.80 -15.90 -0.34
C SER A 132 -24.53 -16.60 -1.68
N PRO A 133 -25.54 -17.21 -2.33
CA PRO A 133 -25.39 -17.60 -3.72
C PRO A 133 -25.13 -16.33 -4.54
N ALA A 134 -24.16 -16.42 -5.45
CA ALA A 134 -23.88 -15.36 -6.40
C ALA A 134 -25.17 -15.04 -7.16
N GLN A 135 -25.66 -13.81 -6.99
CA GLN A 135 -26.54 -13.15 -7.95
C GLN A 135 -25.66 -12.52 -9.03
#